data_AF-A0A3D6EQS7-F1
#
_entry.id   AF-A0A3D6EQS7-F1
#
_cell.length_a   1.000
_cell.length_b   1.000
_cell.length_c   1.000
_cell.angle_alpha   90.00
_cell.angle_beta   90.00
_cell.angle_gamma   90.00
#
_symmetry.space_group_name_H-M   'P 1'
#
loop_
_entity.id
_entity.type
_entity.pdbx_description
1 polymer ?
#
loop_
_entity_poly.entity_id
_entity_poly.type
_entity_poly.pdbx_seq_one_letter_code
_entity_poly.pdbx_strand_id
1 'polypeptide(L)'
;MLPYFPFAKGFDLKMGTSPLRDEFCVAECDKHYLHEVSLKRKMLTENPEWYFLANPNTSLAQWEALDLILTGLAKNYPQHFQLSKEGNLWNWKNFLLNETHTFVWGDSNTLPFQPLEWVGRQVQEDLILLNADLIVVAGQLCFPSGWSLSDKMNQHFIKVHAPLPQITDNMIQSANKLLERIPAHKPVVRNNWGFRVCDWLDLSTRQSEAYRKLLQETASSLQIEDVGEKVFVRVEHQTLSRLPQSNHILFTIHTYQSKLKDEVTDSQRAKVLADFVQQVPEDLLAYKQMLPITDKLKAYLAGF
;
A
#
# COMPACT_ATOMS: atom_id res chain seq x y z
N MET A 1 10.57 9.31 -11.96
CA MET A 1 10.65 9.71 -10.56
C MET A 1 9.35 9.42 -9.83
N LEU A 2 9.45 8.89 -8.61
CA LEU A 2 8.33 8.60 -7.72
C LEU A 2 7.63 9.90 -7.27
N PRO A 3 6.28 9.94 -7.25
CA PRO A 3 5.52 11.10 -6.76
C PRO A 3 5.71 11.31 -5.26
N TYR A 4 5.94 10.23 -4.50
CA TYR A 4 6.22 10.25 -3.08
C TYR A 4 7.69 9.89 -2.81
N PHE A 5 8.36 10.73 -2.03
CA PHE A 5 9.79 10.59 -1.72
C PHE A 5 10.05 10.76 -0.22
N PRO A 6 9.84 9.70 0.59
CA PRO A 6 9.89 9.81 2.05
C PRO A 6 11.30 10.02 2.62
N PHE A 7 12.33 9.93 1.79
CA PHE A 7 13.73 10.00 2.19
C PHE A 7 14.21 11.42 2.51
N ALA A 8 13.51 12.46 2.01
CA ALA A 8 13.90 13.87 2.14
C ALA A 8 14.02 14.39 3.58
N LYS A 9 13.40 13.71 4.55
CA LYS A 9 13.48 14.08 5.97
C LYS A 9 14.62 13.41 6.73
N GLY A 10 15.44 12.61 6.05
CA GLY A 10 16.42 11.72 6.68
C GLY A 10 15.77 10.47 7.29
N PHE A 11 16.60 9.55 7.78
CA PHE A 11 16.08 8.36 8.45
C PHE A 11 15.72 8.69 9.90
N ASP A 12 14.50 8.34 10.31
CA ASP A 12 14.12 8.28 11.70
C ASP A 12 13.24 7.05 11.98
N LEU A 13 13.08 6.71 13.26
CA LEU A 13 12.26 5.60 13.73
C LEU A 13 10.85 6.05 14.12
N LYS A 14 10.37 7.18 13.59
CA LYS A 14 9.00 7.64 13.84
C LYS A 14 8.07 7.03 12.79
N MET A 15 6.78 7.04 13.11
CA MET A 15 5.76 6.52 12.20
C MET A 15 5.68 7.30 10.86
N GLY A 16 6.18 8.55 10.86
CA GLY A 16 6.22 9.41 9.68
C GLY A 16 4.83 9.88 9.23
N THR A 17 3.88 10.01 10.16
CA THR A 17 2.51 10.41 9.84
C THR A 17 2.32 11.91 9.74
N SER A 18 1.37 12.31 8.90
CA SER A 18 0.84 13.67 8.81
C SER A 18 -0.66 13.62 8.52
N PRO A 19 -1.43 14.68 8.82
CA PRO A 19 -2.83 14.76 8.40
C PRO A 19 -2.94 14.66 6.87
N LEU A 20 -3.87 13.86 6.38
CA LEU A 20 -4.27 13.89 4.98
C LEU A 20 -5.19 15.11 4.80
N ARG A 21 -4.83 16.00 3.85
CA ARG A 21 -5.45 17.32 3.73
C ARG A 21 -6.94 17.26 3.35
N ASP A 22 -7.31 16.26 2.56
CA ASP A 22 -8.68 16.00 2.13
C ASP A 22 -8.98 14.53 2.39
N GLU A 23 -10.05 14.25 3.11
CA GLU A 23 -10.42 12.88 3.48
C GLU A 23 -10.76 12.00 2.27
N PHE A 24 -11.05 12.63 1.14
CA PHE A 24 -11.39 11.97 -0.10
C PHE A 24 -10.15 11.59 -0.94
N CYS A 25 -8.93 11.84 -0.46
CA CYS A 25 -7.67 11.45 -1.11
C CYS A 25 -7.13 10.10 -0.60
N VAL A 26 -8.00 9.14 -0.25
CA VAL A 26 -7.59 7.81 0.24
C VAL A 26 -7.23 6.83 -0.88
N ALA A 27 -7.61 7.15 -2.12
CA ALA A 27 -7.28 6.40 -3.32
C ALA A 27 -6.89 7.37 -4.44
N GLU A 28 -5.91 6.96 -5.23
CA GLU A 28 -5.31 7.74 -6.31
C GLU A 28 -5.45 7.02 -7.65
N CYS A 29 -5.47 7.81 -8.71
CA CYS A 29 -5.47 7.31 -10.08
C CYS A 29 -4.31 7.97 -10.81
N ASP A 30 -3.33 7.17 -11.22
CA ASP A 30 -2.20 7.63 -12.00
C ASP A 30 -2.13 6.95 -13.39
N LYS A 31 -1.02 7.18 -14.11
CA LYS A 31 -0.82 6.65 -15.46
C LYS A 31 -0.71 5.12 -15.53
N HIS A 32 -0.49 4.44 -14.39
CA HIS A 32 -0.34 2.98 -14.29
C HIS A 32 -1.67 2.26 -13.99
N TYR A 33 -2.74 3.02 -13.73
CA TYR A 33 -4.06 2.51 -13.36
C TYR A 33 -4.53 1.28 -14.14
N LEU A 34 -4.55 1.34 -15.47
CA LEU A 34 -5.05 0.24 -16.31
C LEU A 34 -4.23 -1.04 -16.15
N HIS A 35 -2.91 -0.91 -16.05
CA HIS A 35 -2.02 -2.04 -15.88
C HIS A 35 -2.22 -2.70 -14.51
N GLU A 36 -2.20 -1.90 -13.45
CA GLU A 36 -2.27 -2.39 -12.08
C GLU A 36 -3.65 -2.96 -11.75
N VAL A 37 -4.73 -2.30 -12.15
CA VAL A 37 -6.10 -2.81 -11.95
C VAL A 37 -6.31 -4.10 -12.75
N SER A 38 -5.77 -4.21 -13.97
CA SER A 38 -5.82 -5.46 -14.75
C SER A 38 -5.08 -6.61 -14.05
N LEU A 39 -3.85 -6.35 -13.57
CA LEU A 39 -3.07 -7.33 -12.81
C LEU A 39 -3.80 -7.78 -11.55
N LYS A 40 -4.33 -6.82 -10.77
CA LYS A 40 -5.09 -7.08 -9.55
C LYS A 40 -6.33 -7.92 -9.82
N ARG A 41 -7.11 -7.58 -10.85
CA ARG A 41 -8.29 -8.36 -11.27
C ARG A 41 -7.91 -9.78 -11.67
N LYS A 42 -6.82 -9.96 -12.43
CA LYS A 42 -6.30 -11.28 -12.79
C LYS A 42 -5.98 -12.11 -11.55
N MET A 43 -5.23 -11.54 -10.60
CA MET A 43 -4.84 -12.21 -9.36
C MET A 43 -6.04 -12.63 -8.52
N LEU A 44 -7.02 -11.73 -8.35
CA LEU A 44 -8.26 -12.00 -7.61
C LEU A 44 -9.16 -13.01 -8.32
N THR A 45 -9.10 -13.12 -9.65
CA THR A 45 -9.83 -14.15 -10.40
C THR A 45 -9.14 -15.52 -10.29
N GLU A 46 -7.81 -15.56 -10.35
CA GLU A 46 -7.05 -16.81 -10.31
C GLU A 46 -6.94 -17.40 -8.89
N ASN A 47 -6.83 -16.56 -7.85
CA ASN A 47 -6.68 -17.00 -6.46
C ASN A 47 -7.47 -16.09 -5.48
N PRO A 48 -8.81 -16.04 -5.56
CA PRO A 48 -9.62 -15.09 -4.78
C PRO A 48 -9.37 -15.20 -3.27
N GLU A 49 -9.35 -16.43 -2.72
CA GLU A 49 -9.18 -16.68 -1.28
C GLU A 49 -7.80 -16.28 -0.74
N TRP A 50 -6.79 -16.16 -1.61
CA TRP A 50 -5.45 -15.70 -1.20
C TRP A 50 -5.40 -14.17 -1.07
N TYR A 51 -6.10 -13.47 -1.96
CA TYR A 51 -6.00 -12.03 -2.10
C TYR A 51 -7.16 -11.26 -1.47
N PHE A 52 -8.29 -11.92 -1.17
CA PHE A 52 -9.42 -11.33 -0.47
C PHE A 52 -9.91 -12.23 0.66
N LEU A 53 -10.02 -11.67 1.86
CA LEU A 53 -10.61 -12.32 3.03
C LEU A 53 -11.48 -11.31 3.76
N ALA A 54 -12.65 -11.74 4.23
CA ALA A 54 -13.52 -10.93 5.06
C ALA A 54 -14.24 -11.78 6.09
N ASN A 55 -14.17 -11.34 7.36
CA ASN A 55 -14.96 -11.95 8.42
C ASN A 55 -16.46 -11.61 8.27
N PRO A 56 -17.34 -12.41 8.87
CA PRO A 56 -18.73 -12.02 9.08
C PRO A 56 -18.84 -10.66 9.79
N ASN A 57 -19.98 -9.98 9.62
CA ASN A 57 -20.29 -8.69 10.27
C ASN A 57 -19.38 -7.51 9.89
N THR A 58 -18.61 -7.62 8.80
CA THR A 58 -17.81 -6.49 8.26
C THR A 58 -18.55 -5.69 7.19
N SER A 59 -19.76 -6.10 6.79
CA SER A 59 -20.50 -5.54 5.65
C SER A 59 -20.64 -4.01 5.69
N LEU A 60 -21.01 -3.44 6.84
CA LEU A 60 -21.15 -1.99 6.99
C LEU A 60 -19.82 -1.26 6.72
N ALA A 61 -18.71 -1.73 7.32
CA ALA A 61 -17.40 -1.14 7.12
C ALA A 61 -16.93 -1.27 5.66
N GLN A 62 -17.27 -2.36 4.97
CA GLN A 62 -16.98 -2.53 3.55
C GLN A 62 -17.74 -1.52 2.69
N TRP A 63 -19.03 -1.29 2.98
CA TRP A 63 -19.86 -0.30 2.29
C TRP A 63 -19.40 1.14 2.56
N GLU A 64 -18.96 1.46 3.78
CA GLU A 64 -18.38 2.76 4.11
C GLU A 64 -17.04 2.99 3.41
N ALA A 65 -16.18 1.97 3.32
CA ALA A 65 -14.94 2.04 2.57
C ALA A 65 -15.20 2.27 1.07
N LEU A 66 -16.16 1.55 0.50
CA LEU A 66 -16.61 1.74 -0.88
C LEU A 66 -17.08 3.18 -1.11
N ASP A 67 -17.92 3.73 -0.22
CA ASP A 67 -18.38 5.11 -0.32
C ASP A 67 -17.20 6.10 -0.35
N LEU A 68 -16.34 6.03 0.66
CA LEU A 68 -15.23 6.95 0.82
C LEU A 68 -14.32 6.95 -0.43
N ILE A 69 -14.03 5.77 -0.95
CA ILE A 69 -13.19 5.59 -2.14
C ILE A 69 -13.89 6.12 -3.39
N LEU A 70 -15.11 5.68 -3.70
CA LEU A 70 -15.79 6.09 -4.94
C LEU A 70 -16.08 7.59 -4.96
N THR A 71 -16.51 8.15 -3.82
CA THR A 71 -16.75 9.59 -3.68
C THR A 71 -15.45 10.35 -3.93
N GLY A 72 -14.33 9.88 -3.39
CA GLY A 72 -13.03 10.51 -3.60
C GLY A 72 -12.52 10.44 -5.03
N LEU A 73 -12.66 9.29 -5.68
CA LEU A 73 -12.27 9.14 -7.08
C LEU A 73 -13.12 10.03 -8.01
N ALA A 74 -14.44 10.06 -7.84
CA ALA A 74 -15.33 10.91 -8.64
C ALA A 74 -15.06 12.42 -8.42
N LYS A 75 -14.69 12.81 -7.19
CA LYS A 75 -14.35 14.19 -6.86
C LYS A 75 -12.98 14.61 -7.41
N ASN A 76 -11.96 13.77 -7.25
CA ASN A 76 -10.57 14.11 -7.54
C ASN A 76 -10.17 13.84 -9.00
N TYR A 77 -10.87 12.92 -9.67
CA TYR A 77 -10.63 12.54 -11.06
C TYR A 77 -11.94 12.46 -11.86
N PRO A 78 -12.73 13.56 -11.95
CA PRO A 78 -14.04 13.57 -12.61
C PRO A 78 -13.98 13.25 -14.12
N GLN A 79 -12.80 13.40 -14.74
CA GLN A 79 -12.55 12.99 -16.12
C GLN A 79 -12.46 11.46 -16.31
N HIS A 80 -12.25 10.71 -15.22
CA HIS A 80 -12.08 9.25 -15.23
C HIS A 80 -13.22 8.52 -14.55
N PHE A 81 -13.87 9.16 -13.57
CA PHE A 81 -14.91 8.53 -12.78
C PHE A 81 -16.12 9.43 -12.54
N GLN A 82 -17.28 8.81 -12.45
CA GLN A 82 -18.52 9.49 -12.07
C GLN A 82 -19.29 8.64 -11.07
N LEU A 83 -19.82 9.28 -10.03
CA LEU A 83 -20.71 8.67 -9.05
C LEU A 83 -21.99 9.51 -8.94
N SER A 84 -23.16 8.90 -9.14
CA SER A 84 -24.45 9.48 -8.77
C SER A 84 -25.15 8.62 -7.73
N LYS A 85 -25.84 9.28 -6.79
CA LYS A 85 -26.53 8.64 -5.66
C LYS A 85 -27.97 9.15 -5.60
N GLU A 86 -28.93 8.25 -5.76
CA GLU A 86 -30.37 8.50 -5.59
C GLU A 86 -30.86 7.69 -4.40
N GLY A 87 -30.71 8.26 -3.19
CA GLY A 87 -30.85 7.50 -1.95
C GLY A 87 -29.81 6.37 -1.89
N ASN A 88 -30.27 5.14 -1.77
CA ASN A 88 -29.40 3.96 -1.78
C ASN A 88 -29.11 3.44 -3.20
N LEU A 89 -29.80 3.90 -4.24
CA LEU A 89 -29.51 3.49 -5.61
C LEU A 89 -28.32 4.30 -6.15
N TRP A 90 -27.20 3.64 -6.38
CA TRP A 90 -25.95 4.26 -6.79
C TRP A 90 -25.59 3.84 -8.21
N ASN A 91 -25.10 4.78 -9.00
CA ASN A 91 -24.55 4.52 -10.32
C ASN A 91 -23.09 4.98 -10.35
N TRP A 92 -22.20 4.03 -10.56
CA TRP A 92 -20.77 4.24 -10.72
C TRP A 92 -20.38 4.06 -12.18
N LYS A 93 -19.64 5.02 -12.72
CA LYS A 93 -19.01 4.92 -14.04
C LYS A 93 -17.51 5.04 -13.91
N ASN A 94 -16.82 4.10 -14.54
CA ASN A 94 -15.38 4.11 -14.68
C ASN A 94 -15.05 4.18 -16.17
N PHE A 95 -14.70 5.37 -16.65
CA PHE A 95 -14.42 5.62 -18.07
C PHE A 95 -13.11 4.97 -18.52
N LEU A 96 -12.15 4.75 -17.62
CA LEU A 96 -10.89 4.09 -17.94
C LEU A 96 -11.08 2.61 -18.27
N LEU A 97 -12.03 1.95 -17.60
CA LEU A 97 -12.37 0.54 -17.83
C LEU A 97 -13.56 0.35 -18.78
N ASN A 98 -14.20 1.44 -19.20
CA ASN A 98 -15.44 1.44 -19.97
C ASN A 98 -16.56 0.63 -19.27
N GLU A 99 -16.69 0.83 -17.96
CA GLU A 99 -17.62 0.10 -17.10
C GLU A 99 -18.66 1.04 -16.48
N THR A 100 -19.88 0.53 -16.32
CA THR A 100 -20.95 1.19 -15.56
C THR A 100 -21.63 0.14 -14.68
N HIS A 101 -21.77 0.45 -13.40
CA HIS A 101 -22.41 -0.42 -12.42
C HIS A 101 -23.49 0.36 -11.69
N THR A 102 -24.68 -0.22 -11.63
CA THR A 102 -25.77 0.26 -10.79
C THR A 102 -25.99 -0.75 -9.68
N PHE A 103 -25.95 -0.30 -8.43
CA PHE A 103 -26.09 -1.14 -7.25
C PHE A 103 -26.85 -0.41 -6.14
N VAL A 104 -27.29 -1.14 -5.13
CA VAL A 104 -27.99 -0.60 -3.97
C VAL A 104 -27.07 -0.65 -2.75
N TRP A 105 -26.73 0.52 -2.21
CA TRP A 105 -25.94 0.65 -0.99
C TRP A 105 -26.61 -0.12 0.15
N GLY A 106 -25.85 -0.99 0.81
CA GLY A 106 -26.32 -1.86 1.88
C GLY A 106 -26.85 -3.23 1.42
N ASP A 107 -27.06 -3.45 0.12
CA ASP A 107 -27.46 -4.76 -0.43
C ASP A 107 -26.36 -5.34 -1.32
N SER A 108 -25.52 -6.18 -0.72
CA SER A 108 -24.38 -6.82 -1.40
C SER A 108 -24.78 -7.74 -2.56
N ASN A 109 -26.05 -8.16 -2.67
CA ASN A 109 -26.51 -8.99 -3.79
C ASN A 109 -26.62 -8.22 -5.11
N THR A 110 -26.56 -6.89 -5.05
CA THR A 110 -26.58 -6.01 -6.22
C THR A 110 -25.18 -5.73 -6.79
N LEU A 111 -24.13 -6.27 -6.15
CA LEU A 111 -22.76 -6.27 -6.63
C LEU A 111 -22.33 -7.71 -6.97
N PRO A 112 -21.42 -7.90 -7.95
CA PRO A 112 -20.91 -9.24 -8.29
C PRO A 112 -19.96 -9.82 -7.23
N PHE A 113 -19.46 -8.97 -6.32
CA PHE A 113 -18.55 -9.33 -5.22
C PHE A 113 -18.95 -8.58 -3.95
N GLN A 114 -18.35 -8.95 -2.81
CA GLN A 114 -18.51 -8.17 -1.59
C GLN A 114 -18.01 -6.72 -1.81
N PRO A 115 -18.56 -5.71 -1.11
CA PRO A 115 -18.28 -4.31 -1.43
C PRO A 115 -16.79 -3.94 -1.41
N LEU A 116 -16.02 -4.45 -0.45
CA LEU A 116 -14.58 -4.18 -0.35
C LEU A 116 -13.79 -4.86 -1.47
N GLU A 117 -14.16 -6.08 -1.86
CA GLU A 117 -13.54 -6.77 -3.00
C GLU A 117 -13.88 -6.06 -4.31
N TRP A 118 -15.15 -5.70 -4.50
CA TRP A 118 -15.60 -5.03 -5.72
C TRP A 118 -14.91 -3.68 -5.91
N VAL A 119 -14.85 -2.83 -4.87
CA VAL A 119 -14.18 -1.53 -4.97
C VAL A 119 -12.66 -1.70 -5.08
N GLY A 120 -12.10 -2.72 -4.43
CA GLY A 120 -10.69 -3.06 -4.57
C GLY A 120 -10.29 -3.47 -5.99
N ARG A 121 -11.21 -4.03 -6.78
CA ARG A 121 -11.05 -4.29 -8.23
C ARG A 121 -11.18 -3.03 -9.11
N GLN A 122 -11.44 -1.86 -8.51
CA GLN A 122 -11.56 -0.57 -9.20
C GLN A 122 -10.40 0.38 -8.86
N VAL A 123 -9.46 0.00 -7.98
CA VAL A 123 -8.41 0.91 -7.48
C VAL A 123 -7.00 0.29 -7.47
N GLN A 124 -5.98 1.13 -7.46
CA GLN A 124 -4.57 0.72 -7.46
C GLN A 124 -4.11 0.26 -6.06
N GLU A 125 -4.76 0.75 -5.00
CA GLU A 125 -4.45 0.47 -3.61
C GLU A 125 -4.86 -0.94 -3.17
N ASP A 126 -4.04 -1.54 -2.31
CA ASP A 126 -4.52 -2.61 -1.43
C ASP A 126 -5.36 -2.00 -0.30
N LEU A 127 -6.39 -2.73 0.14
CA LEU A 127 -7.40 -2.24 1.08
C LEU A 127 -7.50 -3.17 2.27
N ILE A 128 -7.29 -2.67 3.49
CA ILE A 128 -7.38 -3.46 4.72
C ILE A 128 -8.36 -2.79 5.67
N LEU A 129 -9.20 -3.58 6.32
CA LEU A 129 -10.10 -3.13 7.38
C LEU A 129 -9.62 -3.64 8.73
N LEU A 130 -9.42 -2.70 9.65
CA LEU A 130 -9.23 -2.98 11.07
C LEU A 130 -10.51 -2.62 11.81
N ASN A 131 -10.96 -3.46 12.74
CA ASN A 131 -12.12 -3.13 13.58
C ASN A 131 -11.75 -2.07 14.64
N ALA A 132 -12.72 -1.70 15.48
CA ALA A 132 -12.52 -0.72 16.55
C ALA A 132 -11.39 -1.10 17.52
N ASP A 133 -11.17 -2.40 17.75
CA ASP A 133 -10.10 -2.96 18.58
C ASP A 133 -8.78 -3.16 17.83
N LEU A 134 -8.62 -2.56 16.65
CA LEU A 134 -7.42 -2.65 15.81
C LEU A 134 -7.05 -4.07 15.37
N ILE A 135 -8.05 -4.96 15.25
CA ILE A 135 -7.89 -6.31 14.70
C ILE A 135 -8.15 -6.27 13.20
N VAL A 136 -7.28 -6.91 12.40
CA VAL A 136 -7.52 -7.08 10.96
C VAL A 136 -8.68 -8.04 10.74
N VAL A 137 -9.77 -7.55 10.14
CA VAL A 137 -11.04 -8.30 9.99
C VAL A 137 -11.49 -8.50 8.55
N ALA A 138 -10.95 -7.72 7.61
CA ALA A 138 -11.14 -7.94 6.19
C ALA A 138 -10.02 -7.27 5.40
N GLY A 139 -9.84 -7.67 4.14
CA GLY A 139 -8.93 -6.99 3.24
C GLY A 139 -8.91 -7.56 1.83
N GLN A 140 -8.41 -6.75 0.92
CA GLN A 140 -7.96 -7.13 -0.41
C GLN A 140 -6.49 -6.71 -0.56
N LEU A 141 -5.58 -7.68 -0.69
CA LEU A 141 -4.13 -7.45 -0.61
C LEU A 141 -3.38 -8.12 -1.76
N CYS A 142 -3.23 -7.45 -2.89
CA CYS A 142 -2.59 -7.98 -4.09
C CYS A 142 -1.13 -7.57 -4.22
N PHE A 143 -0.73 -6.40 -3.74
CA PHE A 143 0.63 -5.89 -3.90
C PHE A 143 1.39 -5.75 -2.57
N PRO A 144 1.40 -6.74 -1.67
CA PRO A 144 2.13 -6.64 -0.40
C PRO A 144 3.63 -6.75 -0.59
N SER A 145 4.39 -6.47 0.48
CA SER A 145 5.84 -6.68 0.55
C SER A 145 6.23 -7.60 1.71
N GLY A 146 6.30 -8.91 1.45
CA GLY A 146 6.77 -9.92 2.40
C GLY A 146 5.72 -10.44 3.38
N TRP A 147 4.43 -10.31 3.07
CA TRP A 147 3.33 -10.78 3.93
C TRP A 147 2.10 -11.17 3.10
N SER A 148 1.20 -11.98 3.66
CA SER A 148 -0.12 -12.28 3.07
C SER A 148 -1.24 -11.91 4.04
N LEU A 149 -2.45 -11.73 3.51
CA LEU A 149 -3.61 -11.37 4.33
C LEU A 149 -3.94 -12.45 5.36
N SER A 150 -3.88 -13.72 4.97
CA SER A 150 -4.11 -14.87 5.85
C SER A 150 -3.22 -14.85 7.11
N ASP A 151 -1.98 -14.41 6.98
CA ASP A 151 -1.01 -14.35 8.07
C ASP A 151 -1.35 -13.26 9.09
N LYS A 152 -2.21 -12.29 8.72
CA LYS A 152 -2.55 -11.12 9.53
C LYS A 152 -4.01 -11.08 9.98
N MET A 153 -4.89 -11.82 9.30
CA MET A 153 -6.30 -11.92 9.68
C MET A 153 -6.47 -12.33 11.15
N ASN A 154 -7.46 -11.74 11.81
CA ASN A 154 -7.83 -12.00 13.20
C ASN A 154 -6.73 -11.69 14.22
N GLN A 155 -5.75 -10.85 13.85
CA GLN A 155 -4.69 -10.43 14.75
C GLN A 155 -4.75 -8.93 15.01
N HIS A 156 -4.47 -8.57 16.27
CA HIS A 156 -4.34 -7.20 16.71
C HIS A 156 -3.13 -6.51 16.05
N PHE A 157 -3.24 -5.19 15.81
CA PHE A 157 -2.20 -4.34 15.21
C PHE A 157 -0.78 -4.58 15.76
N ILE A 158 -0.62 -4.69 17.08
CA ILE A 158 0.70 -4.95 17.67
C ILE A 158 1.24 -6.34 17.25
N LYS A 159 0.38 -7.36 17.24
CA LYS A 159 0.80 -8.74 16.93
C LYS A 159 1.20 -8.89 15.46
N VAL A 160 0.47 -8.25 14.55
CA VAL A 160 0.81 -8.29 13.11
C VAL A 160 2.18 -7.68 12.82
N HIS A 161 2.62 -6.74 13.67
CA HIS A 161 3.91 -6.03 13.60
C HIS A 161 5.02 -6.65 14.45
N ALA A 162 4.77 -7.72 15.22
CA ALA A 162 5.78 -8.41 16.04
C ALA A 162 7.05 -8.85 15.30
N PRO A 163 7.04 -9.15 13.97
CA PRO A 163 8.27 -9.47 13.23
C PRO A 163 9.21 -8.28 12.97
N LEU A 164 8.80 -7.04 13.25
CA LEU A 164 9.69 -5.89 13.10
C LEU A 164 10.83 -5.94 14.14
N PRO A 165 11.99 -5.34 13.83
CA PRO A 165 13.08 -5.28 14.79
C PRO A 165 12.71 -4.47 16.04
N GLN A 166 13.24 -4.84 17.21
CA GLN A 166 12.94 -4.22 18.51
C GLN A 166 13.20 -2.71 18.54
N ILE A 167 14.13 -2.21 17.72
CA ILE A 167 14.40 -0.78 17.58
C ILE A 167 13.16 0.03 17.15
N THR A 168 12.14 -0.64 16.62
CA THR A 168 10.87 -0.06 16.18
C THR A 168 9.75 -0.11 17.23
N ASP A 169 9.96 -0.70 18.40
CA ASP A 169 8.88 -0.92 19.38
C ASP A 169 8.19 0.39 19.80
N ASN A 170 8.95 1.45 20.06
CA ASN A 170 8.42 2.77 20.39
C ASN A 170 7.56 3.36 19.25
N MET A 171 7.94 3.10 18.00
CA MET A 171 7.18 3.49 16.83
C MET A 171 5.83 2.77 16.80
N ILE A 172 5.83 1.45 17.03
CA ILE A 172 4.62 0.62 17.00
C ILE A 172 3.67 0.98 18.14
N GLN A 173 4.18 1.24 19.35
CA GLN A 173 3.34 1.72 20.45
C GLN A 173 2.72 3.08 20.16
N SER A 174 3.48 3.99 19.53
CA SER A 174 2.96 5.29 19.11
C SER A 174 1.91 5.16 18.00
N ALA A 175 2.13 4.26 17.05
CA ALA A 175 1.20 3.96 15.97
C ALA A 175 -0.11 3.36 16.50
N ASN A 176 -0.04 2.43 17.46
CA ASN A 176 -1.21 1.86 18.11
C ASN A 176 -2.09 2.96 18.76
N LYS A 177 -1.47 3.83 19.57
CA LYS A 177 -2.15 4.97 20.21
C LYS A 177 -2.72 5.96 19.20
N LEU A 178 -2.04 6.17 18.07
CA LEU A 178 -2.56 7.00 16.99
C LEU A 178 -3.83 6.36 16.43
N LEU A 179 -3.78 5.10 16.02
CA LEU A 179 -4.92 4.39 15.43
C LEU A 179 -6.13 4.40 16.35
N GLU A 180 -5.96 4.14 17.66
CA GLU A 180 -7.02 4.25 18.69
C GLU A 180 -7.72 5.62 18.68
N ARG A 181 -7.03 6.68 18.27
CA ARG A 181 -7.46 8.07 18.42
C ARG A 181 -7.78 8.79 17.11
N ILE A 182 -7.55 8.18 15.94
CA ILE A 182 -7.89 8.81 14.65
C ILE A 182 -9.40 9.07 14.66
N PRO A 183 -9.84 10.34 14.59
CA PRO A 183 -11.26 10.65 14.50
C PRO A 183 -11.74 10.45 13.06
N ALA A 184 -13.04 10.20 12.90
CA ALA A 184 -13.67 10.23 11.58
C ALA A 184 -13.38 11.58 10.88
N HIS A 185 -13.30 11.54 9.55
CA HIS A 185 -13.05 12.70 8.69
C HIS A 185 -11.69 13.41 8.87
N LYS A 186 -10.76 12.85 9.67
CA LYS A 186 -9.37 13.35 9.75
C LYS A 186 -8.38 12.22 9.52
N PRO A 187 -8.35 11.66 8.30
CA PRO A 187 -7.41 10.61 7.98
C PRO A 187 -5.97 11.10 8.11
N VAL A 188 -5.08 10.15 8.35
CA VAL A 188 -3.64 10.39 8.37
C VAL A 188 -2.97 9.64 7.23
N VAL A 189 -1.85 10.18 6.80
CA VAL A 189 -1.04 9.63 5.72
C VAL A 189 0.38 9.40 6.19
N ARG A 190 1.00 8.33 5.71
CA ARG A 190 2.42 8.01 5.89
C ARG A 190 2.96 7.34 4.64
N ASN A 191 4.27 7.15 4.61
CA ASN A 191 4.92 6.35 3.60
C ASN A 191 5.72 5.24 4.27
N ASN A 192 5.70 4.06 3.67
CA ASN A 192 6.67 3.01 3.90
C ASN A 192 7.56 2.88 2.66
N TRP A 193 8.74 2.28 2.80
CA TRP A 193 9.74 2.24 1.75
C TRP A 193 10.51 0.92 1.73
N GLY A 194 11.15 0.61 0.61
CA GLY A 194 12.07 -0.51 0.46
C GLY A 194 12.82 -0.43 -0.86
N PHE A 195 13.82 -1.29 -1.01
CA PHE A 195 14.55 -1.48 -2.26
C PHE A 195 14.41 -2.94 -2.69
N ARG A 196 14.16 -3.16 -3.98
CA ARG A 196 13.92 -4.50 -4.56
C ARG A 196 14.79 -4.70 -5.79
N VAL A 197 15.08 -5.95 -6.13
CA VAL A 197 15.85 -6.30 -7.34
C VAL A 197 14.95 -6.65 -8.54
N CYS A 198 13.65 -6.42 -8.42
CA CYS A 198 12.66 -6.63 -9.47
C CYS A 198 11.50 -5.64 -9.33
N ASP A 199 10.69 -5.56 -10.37
CA ASP A 199 9.47 -4.75 -10.50
C ASP A 199 8.20 -5.53 -10.14
N TRP A 200 8.31 -6.62 -9.38
CA TRP A 200 7.15 -7.38 -8.96
C TRP A 200 6.33 -6.56 -7.96
N LEU A 201 5.05 -6.37 -8.28
CA LEU A 201 4.09 -5.72 -7.39
C LEU A 201 3.62 -6.68 -6.29
N ASP A 202 3.29 -7.93 -6.65
CA ASP A 202 3.04 -9.02 -5.69
C ASP A 202 4.36 -9.55 -5.12
N LEU A 203 4.66 -9.18 -3.89
CA LEU A 203 5.72 -9.80 -3.08
C LEU A 203 5.12 -10.47 -1.85
N SER A 204 3.93 -11.06 -1.97
CA SER A 204 3.30 -11.82 -0.89
C SER A 204 4.11 -13.04 -0.48
N THR A 205 3.74 -13.69 0.63
CA THR A 205 4.52 -14.81 1.17
C THR A 205 4.71 -15.96 0.18
N ARG A 206 3.78 -16.16 -0.78
CA ARG A 206 3.91 -17.13 -1.87
C ARG A 206 5.11 -16.86 -2.80
N GLN A 207 5.54 -15.61 -2.92
CA GLN A 207 6.68 -15.20 -3.76
C GLN A 207 8.00 -15.20 -2.99
N SER A 208 8.00 -15.47 -1.68
CA SER A 208 9.18 -15.28 -0.83
C SER A 208 10.38 -16.13 -1.27
N GLU A 209 10.15 -17.39 -1.60
CA GLU A 209 11.22 -18.29 -2.05
C GLU A 209 11.81 -17.83 -3.39
N ALA A 210 10.94 -17.57 -4.37
CA ALA A 210 11.33 -17.08 -5.69
C ALA A 210 12.10 -15.75 -5.59
N TYR A 211 11.62 -14.82 -4.78
CA TYR A 211 12.28 -13.53 -4.56
C TYR A 211 13.63 -13.68 -3.86
N ARG A 212 13.75 -14.52 -2.83
CA ARG A 212 15.05 -14.75 -2.15
C ARG A 212 16.08 -15.35 -3.09
N LYS A 213 15.67 -16.30 -3.93
CA LYS A 213 16.55 -16.88 -4.97
C LYS A 213 17.01 -15.80 -5.95
N LEU A 214 16.08 -15.00 -6.48
CA LEU A 214 16.38 -13.89 -7.37
C LEU A 214 17.32 -12.85 -6.72
N LEU A 215 17.09 -12.52 -5.45
CA LEU A 215 17.91 -11.60 -4.68
C LEU A 215 19.34 -12.12 -4.54
N GLN A 216 19.52 -13.39 -4.21
CA GLN A 216 20.85 -13.99 -4.08
C GLN A 216 21.60 -14.03 -5.42
N GLU A 217 20.92 -14.47 -6.49
CA GLU A 217 21.48 -14.52 -7.84
C GLU A 217 21.87 -13.12 -8.33
N THR A 218 20.98 -12.14 -8.15
CA THR A 218 21.25 -10.74 -8.51
C THR A 218 22.40 -10.18 -7.69
N ALA A 219 22.35 -10.31 -6.35
CA ALA A 219 23.40 -9.80 -5.47
C ALA A 219 24.79 -10.36 -5.79
N SER A 220 24.88 -11.65 -6.15
CA SER A 220 26.14 -12.31 -6.49
C SER A 220 26.82 -11.74 -7.75
N SER A 221 26.02 -11.32 -8.74
CA SER A 221 26.50 -10.86 -10.05
C SER A 221 26.44 -9.34 -10.25
N LEU A 222 25.73 -8.62 -9.37
CA LEU A 222 25.51 -7.18 -9.46
C LEU A 222 26.83 -6.40 -9.49
N GLN A 223 27.09 -5.62 -10.53
CA GLN A 223 28.17 -4.64 -10.54
C GLN A 223 27.65 -3.28 -10.09
N ILE A 224 28.53 -2.37 -9.67
CA ILE A 224 28.14 -1.06 -9.12
C ILE A 224 27.39 -0.25 -10.18
N GLU A 225 27.89 -0.24 -11.41
CA GLU A 225 27.32 0.41 -12.58
C GLU A 225 25.91 -0.09 -12.95
N ASP A 226 25.57 -1.33 -12.60
CA ASP A 226 24.27 -1.94 -12.89
C ASP A 226 23.20 -1.64 -11.82
N VAL A 227 23.60 -1.13 -10.64
CA VAL A 227 22.70 -0.95 -9.50
C VAL A 227 21.49 -0.09 -9.87
N GLY A 228 21.71 1.01 -10.61
CA GLY A 228 20.64 1.89 -11.06
C GLY A 228 19.57 1.20 -11.92
N GLU A 229 19.96 0.22 -12.73
CA GLU A 229 19.05 -0.50 -13.65
C GLU A 229 18.34 -1.67 -12.99
N LYS A 230 19.01 -2.36 -12.05
CA LYS A 230 18.53 -3.60 -11.44
C LYS A 230 17.83 -3.38 -10.10
N VAL A 231 18.09 -2.27 -9.41
CA VAL A 231 17.44 -1.94 -8.14
C VAL A 231 16.28 -0.99 -8.36
N PHE A 232 15.14 -1.32 -7.75
CA PHE A 232 13.94 -0.53 -7.75
C PHE A 232 13.72 0.07 -6.36
N VAL A 233 13.45 1.37 -6.31
CA VAL A 233 12.92 2.05 -5.14
C VAL A 233 11.42 1.77 -5.09
N ARG A 234 10.96 1.20 -3.97
CA ARG A 234 9.56 0.90 -3.72
C ARG A 234 9.05 1.77 -2.58
N VAL A 235 7.95 2.47 -2.81
CA VAL A 235 7.28 3.31 -1.81
C VAL A 235 5.83 2.89 -1.69
N GLU A 236 5.36 2.71 -0.46
CA GLU A 236 3.95 2.46 -0.16
C GLU A 236 3.36 3.74 0.43
N HIS A 237 2.52 4.42 -0.35
CA HIS A 237 1.74 5.55 0.12
C HIS A 237 0.52 5.03 0.87
N GLN A 238 0.39 5.42 2.13
CA GLN A 238 -0.47 4.73 3.08
C GLN A 238 -1.41 5.70 3.76
N THR A 239 -2.71 5.47 3.66
CA THR A 239 -3.72 6.27 4.37
C THR A 239 -4.45 5.45 5.43
N LEU A 240 -4.81 6.09 6.53
CA LEU A 240 -5.54 5.49 7.66
C LEU A 240 -6.74 6.37 7.98
N SER A 241 -7.93 5.84 7.76
CA SER A 241 -9.19 6.58 7.77
C SER A 241 -10.21 5.89 8.67
N ARG A 242 -10.66 6.58 9.73
CA ARG A 242 -11.74 6.07 10.58
C ARG A 242 -13.08 6.20 9.87
N LEU A 243 -13.78 5.09 9.71
CA LEU A 243 -15.11 5.01 9.12
C LEU A 243 -16.17 5.43 10.15
N PRO A 244 -17.07 6.37 9.82
CA PRO A 244 -17.88 7.09 10.79
C PRO A 244 -18.95 6.26 11.51
N GLN A 245 -19.54 5.24 10.88
CA GLN A 245 -20.62 4.44 11.42
C GLN A 245 -20.12 3.15 12.07
N SER A 246 -19.29 2.38 11.36
CA SER A 246 -18.75 1.12 11.88
C SER A 246 -17.60 1.29 12.87
N ASN A 247 -17.04 2.51 12.97
CA ASN A 247 -15.83 2.82 13.73
C ASN A 247 -14.63 1.93 13.33
N HIS A 248 -14.63 1.31 12.15
CA HIS A 248 -13.49 0.59 11.61
C HIS A 248 -12.46 1.57 11.04
N ILE A 249 -11.23 1.12 10.82
CA ILE A 249 -10.21 1.88 10.10
C ILE A 249 -10.04 1.25 8.73
N LEU A 250 -10.23 2.05 7.68
CA LEU A 250 -9.76 1.74 6.33
C LEU A 250 -8.28 2.11 6.24
N PHE A 251 -7.46 1.12 5.93
CA PHE A 251 -6.05 1.26 5.62
C PHE A 251 -5.84 1.02 4.12
N THR A 252 -5.46 2.06 3.38
CA THR A 252 -5.15 1.95 1.95
C THR A 252 -3.64 1.97 1.73
N ILE A 253 -3.16 1.19 0.76
CA ILE A 253 -1.73 1.05 0.45
C ILE A 253 -1.54 1.15 -1.08
N HIS A 254 -1.14 2.32 -1.56
CA HIS A 254 -0.72 2.50 -2.96
C HIS A 254 0.76 2.16 -3.10
N THR A 255 1.08 1.17 -3.92
CA THR A 255 2.47 0.77 -4.18
C THR A 255 3.01 1.49 -5.41
N TYR A 256 4.06 2.28 -5.22
CA TYR A 256 4.84 2.88 -6.30
C TYR A 256 6.20 2.20 -6.43
N GLN A 257 6.66 2.01 -7.66
CA GLN A 257 8.00 1.52 -7.97
C GLN A 257 8.67 2.37 -9.05
N SER A 258 9.97 2.60 -8.91
CA SER A 258 10.79 3.21 -9.95
C SER A 258 12.20 2.63 -9.92
N LYS A 259 12.83 2.50 -11.08
CA LYS A 259 14.25 2.13 -11.15
C LYS A 259 15.08 3.18 -10.44
N LEU A 260 16.10 2.76 -9.70
CA LEU A 260 16.95 3.66 -8.96
C LEU A 260 17.62 4.69 -9.87
N LYS A 261 18.01 4.31 -11.10
CA LYS A 261 18.59 5.24 -12.08
C LYS A 261 17.70 6.45 -12.35
N ASP A 262 16.37 6.27 -12.35
CA ASP A 262 15.42 7.33 -12.66
C ASP A 262 15.26 8.28 -11.46
N GLU A 263 15.48 7.76 -10.24
CA GLU A 263 15.44 8.49 -8.98
C GLU A 263 16.71 9.29 -8.68
N VAL A 264 17.83 8.94 -9.32
CA VAL A 264 19.13 9.62 -9.13
C VAL A 264 19.51 10.54 -10.30
N THR A 265 18.58 10.77 -11.24
CA THR A 265 18.77 11.76 -12.31
C THR A 265 18.93 13.19 -11.77
N ASP A 266 18.36 13.45 -10.59
CA ASP A 266 18.54 14.69 -9.83
C ASP A 266 19.60 14.48 -8.72
N SER A 267 20.66 15.29 -8.75
CA SER A 267 21.79 15.15 -7.80
C SER A 267 21.39 15.37 -6.34
N GLN A 268 20.42 16.24 -6.06
CA GLN A 268 19.94 16.46 -4.70
C GLN A 268 19.17 15.24 -4.20
N ARG A 269 18.32 14.67 -5.04
CA ARG A 269 17.57 13.43 -4.76
C ARG A 269 18.51 12.25 -4.55
N ALA A 270 19.56 12.13 -5.36
CA ALA A 270 20.58 11.11 -5.21
C ALA A 270 21.32 11.22 -3.87
N LYS A 271 21.75 12.43 -3.50
CA LYS A 271 22.40 12.69 -2.20
C LYS A 271 21.51 12.36 -1.02
N VAL A 272 20.22 12.72 -1.08
CA VAL A 272 19.25 12.36 -0.04
C VAL A 272 19.12 10.84 0.11
N LEU A 273 19.06 10.09 -0.99
CA LEU A 273 19.04 8.62 -0.94
C LEU A 273 20.35 8.06 -0.35
N ALA A 274 21.49 8.62 -0.72
CA ALA A 274 22.79 8.23 -0.19
C ALA A 274 22.83 8.40 1.33
N ASP A 275 22.49 9.59 1.83
CA ASP A 275 22.45 9.90 3.25
C ASP A 275 21.46 8.98 3.99
N PHE A 276 20.29 8.76 3.41
CA PHE A 276 19.26 7.90 3.98
C PHE A 276 19.75 6.45 4.14
N VAL A 277 20.26 5.82 3.08
CA VAL A 277 20.69 4.42 3.08
C VAL A 277 21.88 4.20 4.04
N GLN A 278 22.72 5.23 4.26
CA GLN A 278 23.79 5.15 5.26
C GLN A 278 23.28 5.10 6.70
N GLN A 279 22.14 5.74 6.99
CA GLN A 279 21.60 5.87 8.34
C GLN A 279 20.71 4.70 8.77
N VAL A 280 20.22 3.89 7.81
CA VAL A 280 19.33 2.76 8.12
C VAL A 280 20.06 1.71 8.97
N PRO A 281 19.53 1.34 10.15
CA PRO A 281 20.07 0.25 10.97
C PRO A 281 20.08 -1.10 10.25
N GLU A 282 21.10 -1.90 10.54
CA GLU A 282 21.33 -3.20 9.89
C GLU A 282 20.16 -4.19 10.11
N ASP A 283 19.56 -4.21 11.29
CA ASP A 283 18.40 -5.06 11.61
C ASP A 283 17.18 -4.71 10.75
N LEU A 284 16.97 -3.41 10.46
CA LEU A 284 15.91 -2.96 9.56
C LEU A 284 16.24 -3.27 8.09
N LEU A 285 17.51 -3.17 7.69
CA LEU A 285 17.96 -3.62 6.37
C LEU A 285 17.75 -5.14 6.20
N ALA A 286 18.02 -5.93 7.24
CA ALA A 286 17.78 -7.37 7.26
C ALA A 286 16.29 -7.69 7.11
N TYR A 287 15.45 -7.07 7.93
CA TYR A 287 13.99 -7.21 7.86
C TYR A 287 13.43 -6.85 6.48
N LYS A 288 13.94 -5.76 5.87
CA LYS A 288 13.54 -5.30 4.53
C LYS A 288 14.18 -6.10 3.38
N GLN A 289 14.95 -7.16 3.68
CA GLN A 289 15.66 -8.01 2.71
C GLN A 289 16.63 -7.22 1.80
N MET A 290 17.36 -6.28 2.38
CA MET A 290 18.28 -5.40 1.66
C MET A 290 19.76 -5.71 1.87
N LEU A 291 20.13 -6.45 2.93
CA LEU A 291 21.54 -6.74 3.24
C LEU A 291 22.35 -7.23 2.03
N PRO A 292 21.86 -8.17 1.18
CA PRO A 292 22.65 -8.69 0.07
C PRO A 292 23.09 -7.65 -0.97
N ILE A 293 22.37 -6.52 -1.09
CA ILE A 293 22.67 -5.47 -2.06
C ILE A 293 23.16 -4.16 -1.42
N THR A 294 23.22 -4.09 -0.09
CA THR A 294 23.42 -2.82 0.64
C THR A 294 24.75 -2.15 0.30
N ASP A 295 25.85 -2.91 0.29
CA ASP A 295 27.18 -2.32 0.04
C ASP A 295 27.29 -1.76 -1.39
N LYS A 296 26.78 -2.49 -2.38
CA LYS A 296 26.74 -2.05 -3.78
C LYS A 296 25.80 -0.85 -3.98
N LEU A 297 24.66 -0.85 -3.30
CA LEU A 297 23.73 0.28 -3.28
C LEU A 297 24.38 1.54 -2.71
N LYS A 298 25.07 1.42 -1.56
CA LYS A 298 25.82 2.52 -0.94
C LYS A 298 26.94 3.03 -1.84
N ALA A 299 27.71 2.13 -2.45
CA ALA A 299 28.80 2.48 -3.36
C ALA A 299 28.30 3.20 -4.62
N TYR A 300 27.19 2.74 -5.21
CA TYR A 300 26.55 3.40 -6.35
C TYR A 300 26.08 4.82 -6.00
N LEU A 301 25.40 4.96 -4.87
CA LEU A 301 24.88 6.26 -4.42
C LEU A 301 25.97 7.25 -4.02
N ALA A 302 27.15 6.77 -3.59
CA ALA A 302 28.31 7.61 -3.28
C ALA A 302 28.96 8.24 -4.54
N GLY A 303 28.56 7.82 -5.74
CA GLY A 303 29.03 8.39 -7.00
C GLY A 303 28.33 9.69 -7.43
N PHE A 304 27.35 10.17 -6.66
CA PHE A 304 26.58 11.40 -6.90
C PHE A 304 26.92 12.48 -5.86
#